data_AF-A0A0M1J5I2-F1
#
_entry.id   AF-A0A0M1J5I2-F1
#
_cell.length_a   1.000
_cell.length_b   1.000
_cell.length_c   1.000
_cell.angle_alpha   90.00
_cell.angle_beta   90.00
_cell.angle_gamma   90.00
#
_symmetry.space_group_name_H-M   'P 1'
#
loop_
_entity.id
_entity.type
_entity.pdbx_description
1 polymer ?
#
loop_
_entity_poly.entity_id
_entity_poly.type
_entity_poly.pdbx_seq_one_letter_code
_entity_poly.pdbx_strand_id
1 'polypeptide(L)' 'MRLSKTAQYSKNEKRFFKQHKELLPKYREFLKKLQSNPFEPSLKTHKLKGGLSKYYFYF' A
#
# COMPACT_ATOMS: atom_id res chain seq x y z
N MET A 1 12.25 1.05 -3.99
CA MET A 1 11.30 -0.03 -3.61
C MET A 1 10.40 -0.31 -4.81
N ARG A 2 10.23 -1.56 -5.25
CA ARG A 2 9.42 -1.89 -6.44
C ARG A 2 8.06 -2.41 -6.00
N LEU A 3 7.00 -1.65 -6.25
CA LEU A 3 5.63 -2.08 -5.97
C LEU A 3 5.24 -3.17 -6.98
N SER A 4 4.94 -4.37 -6.50
CA SER A 4 4.44 -5.46 -7.35
C SER A 4 2.99 -5.75 -6.97
N LYS A 5 2.07 -5.50 -7.89
CA LYS A 5 0.65 -5.85 -7.73
C LYS A 5 0.41 -7.22 -8.35
N THR A 6 -0.14 -8.16 -7.58
CA THR A 6 -0.61 -9.43 -8.14
C THR A 6 -1.96 -9.24 -8.84
N ALA A 7 -2.28 -10.12 -9.80
CA ALA A 7 -3.56 -10.07 -10.50
C ALA A 7 -4.76 -10.18 -9.54
N GLN A 8 -4.63 -10.96 -8.48
CA GLN A 8 -5.63 -11.08 -7.42
C GLN A 8 -5.81 -9.78 -6.65
N TYR A 9 -4.71 -9.09 -6.32
CA TYR A 9 -4.76 -7.77 -5.67
C TYR A 9 -5.49 -6.75 -6.54
N SER A 10 -5.23 -6.72 -7.86
CA SER A 10 -5.91 -5.77 -8.77
C SER A 10 -7.43 -5.99 -8.84
N LYS A 11 -7.91 -7.24 -8.83
CA LYS A 11 -9.35 -7.55 -8.78
C LYS A 11 -9.99 -7.03 -7.50
N ASN A 12 -9.34 -7.27 -6.36
CA ASN A 12 -9.83 -6.82 -5.06
C ASN A 12 -9.77 -5.29 -4.93
N GLU A 13 -8.70 -4.67 -5.40
CA GLU A 13 -8.49 -3.22 -5.45
C GLU A 13 -9.63 -2.52 -6.20
N LYS A 14 -9.98 -3.01 -7.39
CA LYS A 14 -11.10 -2.47 -8.18
C LYS A 14 -12.44 -2.60 -7.46
N ARG A 15 -12.69 -3.70 -6.76
CA ARG A 15 -13.93 -3.93 -6.00
C ARG A 15 -14.02 -3.02 -4.77
N PHE A 16 -12.91 -2.88 -4.05
CA PHE A 16 -12.78 -2.03 -2.87
C PHE A 16 -12.99 -0.55 -3.22
N PHE A 17 -12.31 -0.03 -4.25
CA PHE A 17 -12.47 1.37 -4.67
C PHE A 17 -13.80 1.66 -5.37
N LYS A 18 -14.49 0.65 -5.91
CA LYS A 18 -15.87 0.81 -6.37
C LYS A 18 -16.82 1.15 -5.22
N GLN A 19 -16.61 0.53 -4.05
CA GLN A 19 -17.43 0.74 -2.86
C GLN A 19 -16.97 1.97 -2.06
N HIS A 20 -15.66 2.22 -2.01
CA HIS A 20 -15.06 3.31 -1.23
C HIS A 20 -14.32 4.30 -2.13
N LYS A 21 -15.05 4.96 -3.03
CA LYS A 21 -14.47 5.98 -3.94
C LYS A 21 -13.86 7.17 -3.19
N GLU A 22 -14.35 7.49 -2.00
CA GLU A 22 -13.82 8.52 -1.11
C GLU A 22 -12.35 8.27 -0.68
N LEU A 23 -11.91 7.00 -0.69
CA LEU A 23 -10.55 6.62 -0.32
C LEU A 23 -9.57 6.71 -1.49
N LEU A 24 -10.04 6.84 -2.74
CA LEU A 24 -9.19 7.03 -3.91
C LEU A 24 -8.23 8.22 -3.79
N PRO A 25 -8.68 9.44 -3.44
CA PRO A 25 -7.77 10.58 -3.30
C PRO A 25 -6.75 10.35 -2.19
N LYS A 26 -7.16 9.83 -1.03
CA LYS A 26 -6.25 9.49 0.08
C LYS A 26 -5.23 8.42 -0.33
N TYR A 27 -5.66 7.38 -1.03
CA TYR A 27 -4.78 6.31 -1.53
C TYR A 27 -3.78 6.83 -2.57
N ARG A 28 -4.19 7.77 -3.43
CA ARG A 28 -3.30 8.37 -4.44
C ARG A 28 -2.23 9.26 -3.80
N GLU A 29 -2.63 10.10 -2.85
CA GLU A 29 -1.71 10.92 -2.04
C GLU A 29 -0.74 10.04 -1.27
N PHE A 30 -1.25 8.93 -0.73
CA PHE A 30 -0.45 7.94 -0.02
C PHE A 30 0.58 7.25 -0.92
N LEU A 31 0.18 6.81 -2.12
CA LEU A 31 1.10 6.22 -3.12
C LEU A 31 2.17 7.22 -3.59
N LYS A 32 1.84 8.52 -3.66
CA LYS A 32 2.84 9.57 -3.94
C LYS A 32 3.86 9.68 -2.80
N LYS A 33 3.39 9.72 -1.54
CA LYS A 33 4.27 9.75 -0.37
C LYS A 33 5.17 8.52 -0.31
N LEU A 34 4.61 7.34 -0.56
CA LEU A 34 5.34 6.07 -0.57
C LEU A 34 6.41 6.03 -1.68
N GLN A 35 6.14 6.63 -2.85
CA GLN A 35 7.14 6.77 -3.93
C GLN A 35 8.21 7.80 -3.61
N SER A 36 7.84 8.90 -2.95
CA SER A 36 8.76 9.97 -2.59
C SER A 36 9.70 9.57 -1.45
N ASN A 37 9.19 8.98 -0.37
CA ASN A 37 9.96 8.56 0.80
C ASN A 37 9.32 7.32 1.47
N PRO A 38 9.76 6.11 1.12
CA PRO A 38 9.17 4.86 1.62
C PRO A 38 9.47 4.55 3.10
N PHE A 39 10.34 5.32 3.76
CA PHE A 39 10.80 5.07 5.14
C PHE A 39 10.50 6.25 6.09
N GLU A 40 9.63 7.18 5.71
CA GLU A 40 9.23 8.26 6.63
C GLU A 40 8.53 7.70 7.88
N PRO A 41 8.84 8.19 9.08
CA PRO A 41 8.27 7.68 10.34
C PRO A 41 6.74 7.86 10.44
N SER A 42 6.17 8.81 9.69
CA SER A 42 4.72 8.99 9.58
C SER A 42 4.04 7.86 8.79
N LEU A 43 4.78 7.21 7.88
CA LEU A 43 4.38 5.94 7.31
C LEU A 43 4.78 4.86 8.31
N LYS A 44 3.87 4.52 9.23
CA LYS A 44 4.02 3.40 10.18
C LYS A 44 4.11 2.07 9.45
N THR A 45 5.23 1.83 8.79
CA THR A 45 5.53 0.62 8.05
C THR A 45 5.95 -0.43 9.05
N HIS A 46 5.03 -1.35 9.33
CA HIS A 46 5.33 -2.47 10.20
C HIS A 46 6.08 -3.50 9.36
N LYS A 47 7.39 -3.61 9.59
CA LYS A 47 8.18 -4.69 9.00
C LYS A 47 7.61 -6.02 9.48
N LEU A 48 7.17 -6.84 8.55
CA LEU A 48 6.63 -8.17 8.87
C LEU A 48 7.78 -9.03 9.39
N LYS A 49 7.52 -9.89 10.39
CA LYS A 49 8.52 -10.82 10.94
C LYS A 49 8.40 -12.20 10.27
N GLY A 50 9.45 -13.03 10.37
CA GLY A 50 9.44 -14.42 9.89
C GLY A 50 9.73 -14.58 8.38
N GLY A 51 9.09 -15.54 7.70
CA GLY A 51 9.29 -15.80 6.25
C GLY A 51 8.90 -14.64 5.32
N LEU A 52 8.24 -13.61 5.86
CA LEU A 52 7.79 -12.41 5.15
C LEU A 52 8.62 -11.17 5.50
N SER A 53 9.81 -11.34 6.09
CA SER A 53 10.71 -10.25 6.50
C SER A 53 11.18 -9.32 5.38
N LYS A 54 10.94 -9.71 4.12
CA LYS A 54 11.19 -8.90 2.92
C LYS A 54 10.04 -7.92 2.61
N TYR A 55 8.94 -8.00 3.34
CA TYR A 55 7.73 -7.22 3.10
C TYR A 55 7.40 -6.31 4.29
N TYR A 56 6.76 -5.19 3.97
CA TYR A 56 6.30 -4.20 4.93
C TYR A 56 4.77 -4.13 4.84
N PHE A 57 4.10 -4.14 5.99
CA PHE A 57 2.65 -3.99 6.10
C PHE A 57 2.29 -2.55 6.47
N TYR A 58 1.20 -2.04 5.88
CA TYR A 58 0.67 -0.71 6.13
C TYR A 58 -0.76 -0.84 6.67
N PHE A 59 -1.03 -0.23 7.82
CA PHE A 59 -2.34 -0.23 8.50
C PHE A 59 -3.05 1.11 8.30
#